data_AF-A0A914RUJ2-F1
#
_entry.id   AF-A0A914RUJ2-F1
#
_cell.length_a   1.000
_cell.length_b   1.000
_cell.length_c   1.000
_cell.angle_alpha   90.00
_cell.angle_beta   90.00
_cell.angle_gamma   90.00
#
_symmetry.space_group_name_H-M   'P 1'
#
loop_
_entity.id
_entity.type
_entity.pdbx_description
1 polymer ?
#
loop_
_entity_poly.entity_id
_entity_poly.type
_entity_poly.pdbx_seq_one_letter_code
_entity_poly.pdbx_strand_id
1 'polypeptide(L)'
;MKTHAFFRNSIDWELLEARQVVPPYNPSVANDRDLQHFDTTFTDEAPTLTPDDPSVMEASLYSLSYGDSTPHLCTIQDAVRCWTRFVFHLLFESHLDRRIAKARVKKVDGCNEAFMSFILLRCS
;
A
#
# COMPACT_ATOMS: atom_id res chain seq x y z
N MET A 1 18.53 18.99 0.96
CA MET A 1 18.10 19.91 2.05
C MET A 1 19.25 20.22 3.02
N LYS A 2 19.83 19.22 3.72
CA LYS A 2 20.96 19.44 4.66
C LYS A 2 22.21 20.11 4.05
N THR A 3 22.46 19.90 2.75
CA THR A 3 23.62 20.44 2.01
C THR A 3 23.41 21.84 1.43
N HIS A 4 22.20 22.39 1.52
CA HIS A 4 21.91 23.71 0.98
C HIS A 4 22.68 24.80 1.73
N ALA A 5 23.21 25.79 1.01
CA ALA A 5 24.10 26.82 1.58
C ALA A 5 23.51 27.55 2.79
N PHE A 6 22.19 27.76 2.79
CA PHE A 6 21.45 28.37 3.90
C PHE A 6 21.62 27.64 5.25
N PHE A 7 21.71 26.29 5.24
CA PHE A 7 21.75 25.48 6.45
C PHE A 7 23.15 24.94 6.79
N ARG A 8 24.07 24.92 5.82
CA ARG A 8 25.36 24.23 5.92
C ARG A 8 26.26 24.73 7.06
N ASN A 9 26.21 26.02 7.36
CA ASN A 9 27.11 26.66 8.33
C ASN A 9 26.37 27.14 9.59
N SER A 10 25.05 26.98 9.65
CA SER A 10 24.18 27.53 10.70
C SER A 10 23.50 26.46 11.54
N ILE A 11 23.37 25.22 11.03
CA ILE A 11 22.68 24.13 11.70
C ILE A 11 23.59 22.92 11.82
N ASP A 12 23.90 22.53 13.04
CA ASP A 12 24.37 21.18 13.36
C ASP A 12 23.15 20.24 13.43
N TRP A 13 23.10 19.30 12.48
CA TRP A 13 21.96 18.40 12.34
C TRP A 13 21.91 17.31 13.42
N GLU A 14 23.06 16.89 13.97
CA GLU A 14 23.12 15.87 15.01
C GLU A 14 22.60 16.45 16.33
N LEU A 15 23.02 17.67 16.67
CA LEU A 15 22.54 18.38 17.86
C LEU A 15 21.06 18.76 17.74
N LEU A 16 20.59 19.15 16.55
CA LEU A 16 19.18 19.49 16.32
C LEU A 16 18.27 18.28 16.55
N GLU A 17 18.64 17.11 16.02
CA GLU A 17 17.88 15.87 16.20
C GLU A 17 17.88 15.39 17.65
N ALA A 18 19.00 15.58 18.36
CA ALA A 18 19.11 15.34 19.78
C ALA A 18 18.40 16.38 20.66
N ARG A 19 17.71 17.37 20.07
CA ARG A 19 17.02 18.49 20.75
C ARG A 19 17.94 19.34 21.65
N GLN A 20 19.22 19.43 21.29
CA GLN A 20 20.24 20.18 22.04
C GLN A 20 20.43 21.62 21.51
N VAL A 21 19.84 21.95 20.37
CA VAL A 21 19.81 23.32 19.85
C VAL A 21 18.66 24.08 20.51
N VAL A 22 18.97 25.20 21.17
CA VAL A 22 17.96 26.06 21.80
C VAL A 22 17.05 26.67 20.72
N PRO A 23 15.73 26.53 20.81
CA PRO A 23 14.83 27.13 19.84
C PRO A 23 14.86 28.67 19.95
N PRO A 24 14.78 29.40 18.83
CA PRO A 24 14.80 30.87 18.83
C PRO A 24 13.57 31.49 19.49
N TYR A 25 12.48 30.72 19.63
CA TYR A 25 11.26 31.12 20.31
C TYR A 25 10.88 30.05 21.32
N ASN A 26 10.64 30.48 22.56
CA ASN A 26 10.15 29.64 23.65
C ASN A 26 8.78 30.16 24.10
N PRO A 27 7.66 29.52 23.69
CA PRO A 27 6.33 29.95 24.10
C PRO A 27 6.18 29.83 25.62
N SER A 28 5.57 30.83 26.26
CA SER A 28 5.24 30.76 27.68
C SER A 28 4.18 29.69 27.91
N VAL A 29 4.34 28.88 28.95
CA VAL A 29 3.35 27.88 29.39
C VAL A 29 3.12 28.09 30.87
N ALA A 30 1.88 28.34 31.27
CA ALA A 30 1.54 28.65 32.66
C ALA A 30 1.53 27.40 33.56
N ASN A 31 1.04 26.27 33.03
CA ASN A 31 0.96 24.98 33.71
C ASN A 31 0.78 23.82 32.71
N ASP A 32 0.79 22.57 33.18
CA ASP A 32 0.69 21.37 32.35
C ASP A 32 -0.64 21.23 31.58
N ARG A 33 -1.65 22.05 31.90
CA ARG A 33 -2.96 22.10 31.24
C ARG A 33 -3.23 23.45 30.60
N ASP A 34 -2.19 24.20 30.26
CA ASP A 34 -2.33 25.49 29.60
C ASP A 34 -2.91 25.32 28.19
N LEU A 35 -4.04 25.97 27.93
CA LEU A 35 -4.77 25.92 26.67
C LEU A 35 -4.60 27.20 25.83
N GLN A 36 -3.80 28.18 26.27
CA GLN A 36 -3.73 29.51 25.64
C GLN A 36 -3.21 29.51 24.20
N HIS A 37 -2.50 28.45 23.78
CA HIS A 37 -1.98 28.28 22.42
C HIS A 37 -2.82 27.34 21.56
N PHE A 38 -3.96 26.85 22.08
CA PHE A 38 -4.94 26.05 21.35
C PHE A 38 -6.10 26.95 20.88
N ASP A 39 -6.73 26.58 19.75
CA ASP A 39 -7.92 27.27 19.28
C ASP A 39 -9.09 27.00 20.21
N THR A 40 -9.78 28.06 20.64
CA THR A 40 -10.90 28.00 21.58
C THR A 40 -12.04 27.13 21.08
N THR A 41 -12.20 27.02 19.76
CA THR A 41 -13.20 26.16 19.12
C THR A 41 -13.12 24.71 19.62
N PHE A 42 -11.91 24.20 19.89
CA PHE A 42 -11.73 22.83 20.38
C PHE A 42 -11.70 22.74 21.91
N THR A 43 -11.25 23.80 22.60
CA THR A 43 -11.13 23.76 24.07
C THR A 43 -12.46 23.97 24.78
N ASP A 44 -13.41 24.65 24.12
CA ASP A 44 -14.75 24.90 24.63
C ASP A 44 -15.70 23.71 24.37
N GLU A 45 -15.36 22.85 23.41
CA GLU A 45 -16.10 21.62 23.14
C GLU A 45 -15.92 20.60 24.28
N ALA A 46 -17.00 19.89 24.60
CA ALA A 46 -16.92 18.82 25.59
C ALA A 46 -16.02 17.70 25.07
N PRO A 47 -15.12 17.13 25.90
CA PRO A 47 -14.22 16.05 25.50
C PRO A 47 -14.99 14.72 25.45
N THR A 48 -15.92 14.62 24.51
CA THR A 48 -16.74 13.43 24.27
C THR A 48 -16.29 12.77 22.98
N LEU A 49 -16.21 11.44 23.00
CA LEU A 49 -15.94 10.69 21.78
C LEU A 49 -17.17 10.76 20.87
N THR A 50 -16.93 10.95 19.57
CA THR A 50 -17.97 10.74 18.57
C THR A 50 -18.46 9.30 18.68
N PRO A 51 -19.77 9.05 18.84
CA PRO A 51 -20.29 7.68 18.94
C PRO A 51 -20.02 6.91 17.65
N ASP A 52 -19.71 5.62 17.80
CA ASP A 52 -19.38 4.76 16.67
C ASP A 52 -20.61 4.45 15.80
N ASP A 53 -20.46 4.54 14.47
CA ASP A 53 -21.43 3.99 13.51
C ASP A 53 -21.02 2.54 13.17
N PRO A 54 -21.81 1.53 13.57
CA PRO A 54 -21.46 0.13 13.35
C PRO A 54 -21.26 -0.22 11.87
N SER A 55 -21.95 0.47 10.95
CA SER A 55 -21.85 0.20 9.51
C SER A 55 -20.52 0.67 8.92
N VAL A 56 -20.00 1.81 9.41
CA VAL A 56 -18.70 2.36 8.99
C VAL A 56 -17.56 1.56 9.59
N MET A 57 -17.71 1.10 10.84
CA MET A 57 -16.73 0.24 11.49
C MET A 57 -16.61 -1.11 10.80
N GLU A 58 -17.73 -1.74 10.43
CA GLU A 58 -17.72 -3.02 9.70
C GLU A 58 -17.04 -2.89 8.33
N ALA A 59 -17.35 -1.82 7.58
CA ALA A 59 -16.70 -1.56 6.30
C ALA A 59 -15.18 -1.32 6.44
N SER A 60 -14.77 -0.59 7.48
CA SER A 60 -13.37 -0.31 7.76
C SER A 60 -12.62 -1.56 8.22
N LEU A 61 -13.22 -2.36 9.10
CA LEU A 61 -12.66 -3.64 9.56
C LEU A 61 -12.55 -4.64 8.41
N TYR A 62 -13.55 -4.71 7.53
CA TYR A 62 -13.50 -5.51 6.31
C TYR A 62 -12.35 -5.05 5.40
N SER A 63 -12.18 -3.75 5.17
CA SER A 63 -11.09 -3.22 4.35
C SER A 63 -9.70 -3.47 4.95
N LEU A 64 -9.57 -3.47 6.28
CA LEU A 64 -8.31 -3.73 6.97
C LEU A 64 -8.02 -5.24 7.09
N SER A 65 -9.05 -6.08 7.23
CA SER A 65 -8.91 -7.54 7.25
C SER A 65 -8.60 -8.11 5.87
N TYR A 66 -9.18 -7.52 4.83
CA TYR A 66 -8.94 -7.83 3.42
C TYR A 66 -8.05 -6.75 2.80
N GLY A 67 -6.89 -6.49 3.41
CA GLY A 67 -5.95 -5.48 2.94
C GLY A 67 -5.72 -5.56 1.43
N ASP A 68 -6.08 -4.47 0.72
CA ASP A 68 -5.85 -4.18 -0.71
C ASP A 68 -6.02 -5.34 -1.70
N SER A 69 -6.80 -6.35 -1.33
CA SER A 69 -7.02 -7.56 -2.11
C SER A 69 -8.50 -7.62 -2.42
N THR A 70 -8.97 -6.73 -3.27
CA THR A 70 -10.27 -6.89 -3.94
C THR A 70 -10.15 -8.09 -4.88
N PRO A 71 -10.76 -9.25 -4.60
CA PRO A 71 -10.57 -10.44 -5.43
C PRO A 71 -11.68 -10.49 -6.50
N HIS A 72 -11.92 -9.39 -7.21
CA HIS A 72 -12.94 -9.38 -8.27
C HIS A 72 -12.66 -8.52 -9.51
N LEU A 73 -11.46 -7.95 -9.66
CA LEU A 73 -10.96 -7.55 -10.97
C LEU A 73 -9.52 -8.04 -11.11
N CYS A 74 -9.29 -9.03 -11.97
CA CYS A 74 -7.93 -9.31 -12.41
C CYS A 74 -7.35 -8.03 -13.03
N THR A 75 -6.26 -7.52 -12.48
CA THR A 75 -5.62 -6.32 -13.04
C THR A 75 -4.83 -6.70 -14.29
N ILE A 76 -4.46 -5.70 -15.11
CA ILE A 76 -3.58 -5.91 -16.28
C ILE A 76 -2.28 -6.62 -15.85
N GLN A 77 -1.80 -6.41 -14.62
CA GLN A 77 -0.61 -7.08 -14.10
C GLN A 77 -0.83 -8.58 -13.85
N ASP A 78 -2.02 -9.01 -13.43
CA ASP A 78 -2.35 -10.43 -13.28
C ASP A 78 -2.52 -11.11 -14.63
N ALA A 79 -3.11 -10.40 -15.61
CA ALA A 79 -3.15 -10.86 -16.99
C ALA A 79 -1.74 -10.98 -17.61
N VAL A 80 -0.84 -10.02 -17.36
CA VAL A 80 0.56 -10.05 -17.80
C VAL A 80 1.35 -11.16 -17.11
N ARG A 81 1.11 -11.43 -15.82
CA ARG A 81 1.75 -12.53 -15.09
C ARG A 81 1.28 -13.90 -15.59
N CYS A 82 0.00 -14.06 -15.91
CA CYS A 82 -0.51 -15.27 -16.55
C CYS A 82 -0.01 -15.42 -17.99
N TRP A 83 0.05 -14.34 -18.77
CA TRP A 83 0.57 -14.36 -20.13
C TRP A 83 2.06 -14.67 -20.16
N THR A 84 2.88 -14.08 -19.29
CA THR A 84 4.30 -14.43 -19.17
C THR A 84 4.49 -15.87 -18.74
N ARG A 85 3.68 -16.40 -17.81
CA ARG A 85 3.75 -17.83 -17.41
C ARG A 85 3.31 -18.77 -18.53
N PHE A 86 2.33 -18.38 -19.35
CA PHE A 86 1.88 -19.13 -20.53
C PHE A 86 2.90 -19.08 -21.67
N VAL A 87 3.44 -17.90 -21.96
CA VAL A 87 4.50 -17.65 -22.95
C VAL A 87 5.79 -18.37 -22.54
N PHE A 88 6.14 -18.42 -21.26
CA PHE A 88 7.28 -19.19 -20.77
C PHE A 88 7.08 -20.69 -20.99
N HIS A 89 5.85 -21.21 -20.86
CA HIS A 89 5.54 -22.61 -21.15
C HIS A 89 5.65 -22.92 -22.65
N LEU A 90 5.20 -22.01 -23.52
CA LEU A 90 5.29 -22.16 -24.98
C LEU A 90 6.72 -21.98 -25.53
N LEU A 91 7.53 -21.11 -24.92
CA LEU A 91 8.93 -20.92 -25.33
C LEU A 91 9.85 -22.04 -24.82
N PHE A 92 9.58 -22.62 -23.65
CA PHE A 92 10.45 -23.64 -23.06
C PHE A 92 10.17 -25.08 -23.54
N GLU A 93 9.04 -25.34 -24.22
CA GLU A 93 8.80 -26.63 -24.90
C GLU A 93 9.61 -26.82 -26.19
N SER A 94 10.29 -25.78 -26.67
CA SER A 94 11.13 -25.89 -27.88
C SER A 94 12.50 -26.54 -27.63
N HIS A 95 12.93 -26.76 -26.37
CA HIS A 95 14.34 -27.14 -26.12
C HIS A 95 14.65 -28.22 -25.07
N LEU A 96 13.69 -28.91 -24.47
CA LEU A 96 14.01 -30.12 -23.66
C LEU A 96 13.08 -31.31 -23.92
N ASP A 97 13.74 -32.44 -24.20
CA ASP A 97 13.30 -33.80 -24.49
C ASP A 97 11.89 -34.28 -24.10
N ARG A 98 11.32 -35.06 -25.03
CA ARG A 98 10.09 -35.89 -24.96
C ARG A 98 10.07 -36.99 -23.88
N ARG A 99 10.84 -36.89 -22.80
CA ARG A 99 11.03 -37.99 -21.82
C ARG A 99 10.59 -37.70 -20.37
N ILE A 100 10.04 -36.53 -20.07
CA ILE A 100 9.39 -36.27 -18.76
C ILE A 100 7.91 -35.97 -18.97
N ALA A 101 7.22 -36.88 -19.64
CA ALA A 101 5.77 -36.99 -19.54
C ALA A 101 5.45 -37.67 -18.21
N LYS A 102 4.75 -36.95 -17.32
CA LYS A 102 4.05 -37.35 -16.08
C LYS A 102 4.60 -36.66 -14.82
N ALA A 103 4.31 -35.37 -14.70
CA ALA A 103 4.02 -34.78 -13.40
C ALA A 103 2.55 -34.32 -13.39
N ARG A 104 1.78 -34.92 -12.50
CA ARG A 104 0.34 -34.82 -12.34
C ARG A 104 -0.08 -33.39 -11.98
N VAL A 105 -0.43 -32.57 -12.97
CA VAL A 105 -1.20 -31.34 -12.71
C VAL A 105 -2.63 -31.75 -12.40
N LYS A 106 -3.05 -31.56 -11.14
CA LYS A 106 -4.45 -31.66 -10.77
C LYS A 106 -5.21 -30.56 -11.51
N LYS A 107 -6.18 -31.00 -12.31
CA LYS A 107 -7.16 -30.20 -13.03
C LYS A 107 -7.83 -29.22 -12.06
N VAL A 108 -7.55 -27.92 -12.22
CA VAL A 108 -8.42 -26.87 -11.68
C VAL A 108 -9.49 -26.68 -12.74
N ASP A 109 -10.60 -27.35 -12.56
CA ASP A 109 -11.81 -27.17 -13.38
C ASP A 109 -12.40 -25.80 -13.06
N GLY A 110 -12.37 -24.88 -14.01
CA GLY A 110 -13.04 -23.60 -13.86
C GLY A 110 -12.74 -22.52 -14.89
N CYS A 111 -11.64 -22.62 -15.65
CA CYS A 111 -11.28 -21.60 -16.64
C CYS A 111 -10.90 -22.17 -18.02
N ASN A 112 -11.62 -23.17 -18.51
CA ASN A 112 -11.52 -23.63 -19.91
C ASN A 112 -12.96 -23.66 -20.42
N GLU A 113 -13.40 -22.82 -21.35
CA GLU A 113 -13.02 -22.82 -22.77
C GLU A 113 -13.12 -21.41 -23.42
N ALA A 114 -13.77 -20.45 -22.75
CA ALA A 114 -14.11 -19.16 -23.37
C ALA A 114 -12.90 -18.24 -23.61
N PHE A 115 -11.83 -18.39 -22.80
CA PHE A 115 -10.66 -17.52 -22.89
C PHE A 115 -9.71 -17.90 -24.04
N MET A 116 -9.62 -19.19 -24.37
CA MET A 116 -8.78 -19.66 -25.49
C MET A 116 -9.38 -19.31 -26.85
N SER A 117 -10.72 -19.27 -26.97
CA SER A 117 -11.37 -18.90 -28.21
C SER A 117 -11.20 -17.42 -28.58
N PHE A 118 -10.94 -16.54 -27.61
CA PHE A 118 -10.78 -15.11 -27.86
C PHE A 118 -9.37 -14.75 -28.36
N ILE A 119 -8.35 -15.54 -28.00
CA ILE A 119 -6.96 -15.31 -28.41
C ILE A 119 -6.71 -15.82 -29.83
N LEU A 120 -7.28 -16.97 -30.21
CA LEU A 120 -7.09 -17.53 -31.56
C LEU A 120 -7.81 -16.72 -32.66
N LEU A 121 -8.88 -15.99 -32.35
CA LEU A 121 -9.62 -15.18 -33.35
C LEU A 121 -9.00 -13.82 -33.65
N ARG A 122 -8.01 -13.36 -32.86
CA ARG A 122 -7.32 -12.07 -33.06
C ARG A 122 -5.89 -12.21 -33.61
N CYS A 123 -5.46 -13.42 -33.93
CA CYS A 123 -4.15 -13.71 -34.53
C CYS A 123 -4.24 -14.38 -35.92
N SER A 124 -5.31 -14.14 -36.68
CA SER A 124 -5.34 -14.38 -38.14
C SER A 124 -5.32 -13.08 -38.93
#